data_AF-A0A2V7GBS3-F1
#
_entry.id   AF-A0A2V7GBS3-F1
#
_cell.length_a   1.000
_cell.length_b   1.000
_cell.length_c   1.000
_cell.angle_alpha   90.00
_cell.angle_beta   90.00
_cell.angle_gamma   90.00
#
_symmetry.space_group_name_H-M   'P 1'
#
loop_
_entity.id
_entity.type
_entity.pdbx_description
1 polymer ?
#
loop_
_entity_poly.entity_id
_entity_poly.type
_entity_poly.pdbx_seq_one_letter_code
_entity_poly.pdbx_strand_id
1 'polypeptide(L)' 'MADVLRLTPLARDWPYDDALIWVDRATALITRLDIGESSGQRRVLILRNVRVNDGVPQREVTFSRPAGVRVVDADSARD' A
#
# COMPACT_ATOMS: atom_id res chain seq x y z
N MET A 1 17.62 8.92 10.13
CA MET A 1 17.76 9.69 8.88
C MET A 1 17.34 8.78 7.75
N ALA A 2 16.59 9.27 6.77
CA ALA A 2 16.03 8.43 5.72
C ALA A 2 16.57 8.83 4.34
N ASP A 3 16.72 7.85 3.47
CA ASP A 3 16.82 8.07 2.03
C ASP A 3 15.43 8.11 1.42
N VAL A 4 15.24 8.99 0.43
CA VAL A 4 13.96 9.19 -0.23
C VAL A 4 14.12 8.87 -1.70
N LEU A 5 13.40 7.84 -2.15
CA LEU A 5 13.32 7.46 -3.56
C LEU A 5 12.06 8.07 -4.15
N ARG A 6 12.21 8.81 -5.25
CA ARG A 6 11.08 9.26 -6.06
C ARG A 6 10.91 8.35 -7.27
N LEU A 7 9.72 7.78 -7.40
CA LEU A 7 9.31 7.01 -8.56
C LEU A 7 8.34 7.87 -9.36
N THR A 8 8.63 8.04 -10.66
CA THR A 8 7.76 8.72 -11.61
C THR A 8 7.35 7.71 -12.68
N PRO A 9 6.07 7.59 -13.03
CA PRO A 9 5.63 6.72 -14.11
C PRO A 9 6.30 7.07 -15.44
N LEU A 10 6.67 6.05 -16.21
CA LEU A 10 7.20 6.25 -17.56
C LEU A 10 6.09 6.55 -18.57
N ALA A 11 4.91 5.98 -18.37
CA ALA A 11 3.74 6.19 -19.22
C ALA A 11 2.72 7.12 -18.52
N ARG A 12 1.98 7.90 -19.31
CA ARG A 12 1.07 8.96 -18.83
C ARG A 12 -0.35 8.49 -18.52
N ASP A 13 -0.66 7.22 -18.77
CA ASP A 13 -1.96 6.58 -18.58
C ASP A 13 -2.10 5.91 -17.21
N TRP A 14 -1.11 6.05 -16.34
CA TRP A 14 -1.17 5.57 -14.97
C TRP A 14 -2.03 6.49 -14.11
N PRO A 15 -2.80 5.97 -13.14
CA PRO A 15 -3.62 6.78 -12.25
C PRO A 15 -2.80 7.50 -11.16
N TYR A 16 -1.48 7.60 -11.33
CA TYR A 16 -0.52 8.12 -10.37
C TYR A 16 0.44 9.08 -11.06
N ASP A 17 0.90 10.10 -10.32
CA ASP A 17 1.86 11.09 -10.82
C ASP A 17 3.27 10.83 -10.25
N ASP A 18 3.34 10.42 -8.99
CA ASP A 18 4.59 10.04 -8.33
C ASP A 18 4.36 9.15 -7.11
N ALA A 19 5.41 8.45 -6.69
CA ALA A 19 5.49 7.84 -5.37
C ALA A 19 6.81 8.22 -4.70
N LEU A 20 6.77 8.56 -3.40
CA LEU A 20 7.96 8.72 -2.56
C LEU A 20 8.06 7.58 -1.56
N ILE A 21 9.18 6.86 -1.59
CA ILE A 21 9.50 5.78 -0.66
C ILE A 21 10.59 6.27 0.29
N TRP A 22 10.29 6.28 1.58
CA TRP A 22 11.22 6.68 2.63
C TRP A 22 11.81 5.43 3.27
N VAL A 23 13.11 5.24 3.07
CA VAL A 23 13.87 4.09 3.57
C VAL A 23 14.76 4.56 4.71
N ASP A 24 14.60 3.97 5.89
CA ASP A 24 15.49 4.24 7.02
C ASP A 24 16.90 3.73 6.71
N ARG A 25 17.92 4.60 6.85
CA ARG A 25 19.30 4.27 6.47
C ARG A 25 19.95 3.20 7.33
N ALA A 26 19.56 3.10 8.60
CA ALA A 26 20.18 2.18 9.54
C ALA A 26 19.63 0.76 9.38
N THR A 27 18.35 0.65 9.03
CA THR A 27 17.63 -0.64 9.00
C THR A 27 17.25 -1.10 7.60
N ALA A 28 17.38 -0.24 6.59
CA ALA A 28 16.87 -0.44 5.24
C ALA A 28 15.35 -0.70 5.16
N LEU A 29 14.60 -0.39 6.21
CA LEU A 29 13.15 -0.59 6.25
C LEU A 29 12.41 0.60 5.67
N ILE A 30 11.29 0.33 4.99
CA ILE A 30 10.36 1.37 4.56
C ILE A 30 9.64 1.91 5.80
N THR A 31 9.64 3.22 5.96
CA THR A 31 9.02 3.92 7.09
C THR A 31 7.86 4.81 6.68
N ARG A 32 7.85 5.25 5.42
CA ARG A 32 6.77 6.06 4.85
C ARG A 32 6.65 5.82 3.36
N LEU A 33 5.41 5.80 2.88
CA LEU A 33 5.05 5.84 1.49
C LEU A 33 4.17 7.07 1.26
N ASP A 34 4.42 7.79 0.18
CA ASP A 34 3.61 8.91 -0.25
C ASP A 34 3.23 8.72 -1.72
N ILE A 35 1.95 8.79 -2.06
CA ILE A 35 1.43 8.49 -3.40
C ILE A 35 0.68 9.72 -3.89
N GLY A 36 1.16 10.31 -4.99
CA GLY A 36 0.43 11.31 -5.76
C GLY A 36 -0.44 10.63 -6.81
N GLU A 37 -1.75 10.89 -6.77
CA GLU A 37 -2.71 10.39 -7.75
C GLU A 37 -3.05 11.48 -8.74
N SER A 38 -3.28 11.11 -10.00
CA SER A 38 -3.61 12.05 -11.08
C SER A 38 -4.96 12.76 -10.88
N SER A 39 -5.77 12.29 -9.91
CA SER A 39 -6.96 12.97 -9.40
C SER A 39 -6.64 14.24 -8.59
N GLY A 40 -5.36 14.50 -8.30
CA GLY A 40 -4.90 15.53 -7.36
C GLY A 40 -4.85 15.06 -5.91
N GLN A 41 -5.24 13.82 -5.61
CA GLN A 41 -5.17 13.27 -4.26
C GLN A 41 -3.72 12.90 -3.88
N ARG A 42 -3.39 13.09 -2.60
CA ARG A 42 -2.13 12.64 -2.00
C ARG A 42 -2.44 11.67 -0.86
N ARG A 43 -1.90 10.44 -0.91
CA ARG A 43 -2.03 9.44 0.16
C ARG A 43 -0.70 9.26 0.87
N VAL A 44 -0.70 9.46 2.20
CA VAL A 44 0.49 9.28 3.04
C VAL A 44 0.28 8.10 3.97
N LEU A 45 1.16 7.10 3.89
CA LEU A 45 1.21 5.95 4.79
C LEU A 45 2.47 6.06 5.65
N ILE A 46 2.32 5.96 6.97
CA ILE A 46 3.44 5.93 7.92
C ILE A 46 3.47 4.55 8.57
N LEU A 47 4.56 3.82 8.35
CA LEU A 47 4.76 2.47 8.89
C LEU A 47 5.48 2.59 10.23
N ARG A 48 4.88 2.02 11.27
CA ARG A 48 5.42 1.99 12.64
C ARG A 48 5.45 0.56 13.13
N ASN A 49 6.35 0.27 14.05
CA ASN A 49 6.48 -1.06 14.67
C ASN A 49 6.70 -2.17 13.63
N VAL A 50 7.46 -1.89 12.57
CA VAL A 50 7.79 -2.87 11.53
C VAL A 50 8.61 -3.98 12.16
N ARG A 51 8.16 -5.23 11.97
CA ARG A 51 8.87 -6.43 12.40
C ARG A 51 9.35 -7.18 11.17
N VAL A 52 10.63 -7.55 11.18
CA VAL A 52 11.28 -8.22 10.04
C VAL A 52 11.25 -9.71 10.28
N ASN A 53 10.94 -10.49 9.24
CA ASN A 53 10.89 -11.96 9.29
C ASN A 53 9.91 -12.53 10.33
N ASP A 54 8.94 -11.73 10.79
CA ASP A 54 7.87 -12.21 11.66
C ASP A 54 6.81 -12.93 10.81
N GLY A 55 6.22 -14.01 11.36
CA GLY A 55 5.19 -14.76 10.66
C GLY A 55 3.87 -13.98 10.65
N VAL A 56 3.20 -13.90 9.50
CA VAL A 56 1.84 -13.35 9.42
C VAL A 56 0.84 -14.50 9.59
N PRO A 57 0.00 -14.50 10.64
CA PRO A 57 -1.02 -15.53 10.81
C PRO A 57 -2.01 -15.54 9.64
N GLN A 58 -2.38 -16.73 9.14
CA GLN A 58 -3.28 -16.87 7.99
C GLN A 58 -4.61 -16.10 8.14
N ARG A 59 -5.14 -16.01 9.36
CA ARG A 59 -6.37 -15.25 9.65
C ARG A 59 -6.26 -13.76 9.34
N GLU A 60 -5.06 -13.17 9.41
CA GLU A 60 -4.85 -11.74 9.11
C GLU A 60 -4.95 -11.46 7.60
N VAL A 61 -4.80 -12.50 6.77
CA VAL A 61 -4.86 -12.44 5.31
C VAL A 61 -6.05 -13.21 4.74
N THR A 62 -7.00 -13.62 5.59
CA THR A 62 -8.22 -14.31 5.20
C THR A 62 -9.43 -13.48 5.58
N PHE A 63 -10.32 -13.20 4.62
CA PHE A 63 -11.60 -12.57 4.90
C PHE A 63 -12.63 -13.62 5.35
N SER A 64 -13.22 -13.42 6.52
CA SER A 64 -14.38 -14.18 6.99
C SER A 64 -15.57 -13.26 7.06
N ARG A 65 -16.66 -13.61 6.36
CA ARG A 65 -17.88 -12.81 6.30
C ARG A 65 -18.45 -12.58 7.72
N PRO A 66 -18.55 -11.33 8.19
CA PRO A 66 -19.21 -11.05 9.46
C PRO A 66 -20.72 -11.34 9.38
N ALA A 67 -21.32 -11.72 10.52
CA ALA A 67 -22.75 -11.99 10.60
C ALA A 67 -23.57 -10.76 10.15
N GLY A 68 -24.61 -11.00 9.34
CA GLY A 68 -25.48 -9.94 8.83
C GLY A 68 -24.91 -9.08 7.70
N VAL A 69 -23.63 -9.23 7.33
CA VAL A 69 -23.02 -8.43 6.25
C VAL A 69 -23.34 -9.02 4.88
N ARG A 70 -23.81 -8.23 3.92
CA ARG A 70 -23.91 -8.68 2.52
C ARG A 70 -22.53 -8.57 1.87
N VAL A 71 -22.04 -9.66 1.29
CA VAL A 71 -20.85 -9.64 0.43
C VAL A 71 -21.33 -9.47 -1.01
N VAL A 72 -20.77 -8.51 -1.72
CA VAL A 72 -20.94 -8.35 -3.16
C VAL A 72 -19.60 -8.68 -3.78
N ASP A 73 -19.54 -9.79 -4.49
CA ASP A 73 -18.36 -10.20 -5.23
C ASP A 73 -18.43 -9.60 -6.64
N ALA A 74 -17.42 -8.81 -6.99
CA ALA A 74 -17.37 -8.06 -8.24
C ALA A 74 -17.00 -8.94 -9.44
N ASP A 75 -16.36 -10.09 -9.21
CA ASP A 75 -15.95 -11.00 -10.29
C ASP A 75 -17.04 -12.02 -10.64
N SER A 76 -17.99 -12.29 -9.75
CA SER A 76 -19.15 -13.14 -10.04
C SER A 76 -20.11 -12.54 -11.10
N ALA A 77 -19.92 -11.28 -11.47
CA ALA A 77 -20.72 -10.58 -12.47
C ALA A 77 -20.12 -10.64 -13.89
N ARG A 78 -19.00 -11.36 -14.07
CA ARG A 78 -18.27 -11.48 -15.36
C ARG A 78 -18.49 -12.81 -16.09
N ASP A 79 -19.25 -13.74 -15.50
CA ASP A 79 -19.74 -14.99 -16.10
C ASP A 79 -21.18 -14.84 -16.63
#